data_AF-A0A2E9ZKL1-F1
#
_entry.id   AF-A0A2E9ZKL1-F1
#
_cell.length_a   1.000
_cell.length_b   1.000
_cell.length_c   1.000
_cell.angle_alpha   90.00
_cell.angle_beta   90.00
_cell.angle_gamma   90.00
#
_symmetry.space_group_name_H-M   'P 1'
#
loop_
_entity.id
_entity.type
_entity.pdbx_description
1 polymer ?
#
loop_
_entity_poly.entity_id
_entity_poly.type
_entity_poly.pdbx_seq_one_letter_code
_entity_poly.pdbx_strand_id
1 'polypeptide(L)'
;MKNSRAQSGFTLIEVMLALALTGMLLGLLSAGVYIVAEDWNRNSDRLDANLDDAVAILQIDRALQGAFPHSYTNEDTLSRQIYFTGEDDFVSWVSAVSPQRTPGLTSWELFNVDAEGVYLALAPAYSDNPSERLSLSVPRLILPGYSAQFSYLYEELDESKRWRNDWEAEDFLGLPLAVYVRFEPADRDREVLEIVARIRNNSHRSIRPNTGLQQGL
;
A
#
# COMPACT_ATOMS: atom_id res chain seq x y z
N MET A 1 -35.85 -66.46 48.08
CA MET A 1 -35.63 -66.98 46.71
C MET A 1 -34.53 -66.14 46.07
N LYS A 2 -33.43 -66.76 45.67
CA LYS A 2 -32.20 -66.08 45.21
C LYS A 2 -32.23 -66.06 43.69
N ASN A 3 -32.51 -64.90 43.08
CA ASN A 3 -32.46 -64.75 41.63
C ASN A 3 -31.00 -64.78 41.17
N SER A 4 -30.59 -65.90 40.58
CA SER A 4 -29.31 -66.00 39.87
C SER A 4 -29.42 -65.17 38.59
N ARG A 5 -28.82 -63.98 38.58
CA ARG A 5 -28.57 -63.23 37.35
C ARG A 5 -27.58 -64.04 36.50
N ALA A 6 -28.01 -64.48 35.32
CA ALA A 6 -27.10 -65.01 34.31
C ALA A 6 -26.15 -63.88 33.89
N GLN A 7 -24.84 -64.03 34.15
CA GLN A 7 -23.83 -63.19 33.53
C GLN A 7 -23.76 -63.59 32.05
N SER A 8 -24.33 -62.75 31.18
CA SER A 8 -24.09 -62.84 29.74
C SER A 8 -22.69 -62.29 29.46
N GLY A 9 -21.73 -63.17 29.20
CA GLY A 9 -20.44 -62.76 28.65
C GLY A 9 -20.64 -62.14 27.28
N PHE A 10 -19.93 -61.03 27.01
CA PHE A 10 -19.94 -60.37 25.70
C PHE A 10 -19.57 -61.36 24.60
N THR A 11 -20.32 -61.31 23.49
CA THR A 11 -20.01 -62.17 22.34
C THR A 11 -18.81 -61.59 21.57
N LEU A 12 -17.99 -62.45 20.97
CA LEU A 12 -16.85 -62.03 20.14
C LEU A 12 -17.27 -61.04 19.03
N ILE A 13 -18.45 -61.26 18.45
CA ILE A 13 -19.05 -60.39 17.43
C ILE A 13 -19.31 -58.98 17.97
N GLU A 14 -19.79 -58.86 19.21
CA GLU A 14 -20.09 -57.56 19.82
C GLU A 14 -18.82 -56.74 20.07
N VAL A 15 -17.74 -57.40 20.51
CA VAL A 15 -16.43 -56.75 20.66
C VAL A 15 -15.87 -56.31 19.30
N MET A 16 -16.00 -57.14 18.26
CA MET A 16 -15.58 -56.78 16.90
C MET A 16 -16.40 -55.62 16.33
N LEU A 17 -17.72 -55.60 16.58
CA LEU A 17 -18.61 -54.54 16.12
C LEU A 17 -18.31 -53.21 16.84
N ALA A 18 -18.06 -53.26 18.15
CA ALA A 18 -17.65 -52.09 18.92
C ALA A 18 -16.31 -51.51 18.43
N LEU A 19 -15.33 -52.37 18.13
CA LEU A 19 -14.03 -51.94 17.57
C LEU A 19 -14.16 -51.34 16.16
N ALA A 20 -14.97 -51.95 15.30
CA ALA A 20 -15.24 -51.43 13.96
C ALA A 20 -15.93 -50.06 14.00
N LEU A 21 -16.95 -49.91 14.86
CA LEU A 21 -17.64 -48.64 15.06
C LEU A 21 -16.71 -47.58 15.66
N THR A 22 -15.86 -47.94 16.61
CA THR A 22 -14.88 -47.01 17.19
C THR A 22 -13.86 -46.56 16.16
N GLY A 23 -13.37 -47.49 15.32
CA GLY A 23 -12.48 -47.16 14.21
C GLY A 23 -13.14 -46.23 13.19
N MET A 24 -14.41 -46.45 12.88
CA MET A 24 -15.18 -45.58 11.99
C MET A 24 -15.40 -44.19 12.60
N LEU A 25 -15.74 -44.11 13.89
CA LEU A 25 -15.90 -42.86 14.61
C LEU A 25 -14.58 -42.07 14.69
N LEU A 26 -13.48 -42.74 15.01
CA LEU A 26 -12.14 -42.13 15.01
C LEU A 26 -11.75 -41.68 13.60
N GLY A 27 -12.09 -42.45 12.56
CA GLY A 27 -11.86 -42.07 11.16
C GLY A 27 -12.61 -40.80 10.77
N LEU A 28 -13.90 -40.72 11.09
CA LEU A 28 -14.72 -39.53 10.83
C LEU A 28 -14.22 -38.31 11.60
N LEU A 29 -13.85 -38.50 12.88
CA LEU A 29 -13.33 -37.43 13.72
C LEU A 29 -11.97 -36.93 13.22
N SER A 30 -11.09 -37.83 12.80
CA SER A 30 -9.79 -37.50 12.21
C SER A 30 -9.93 -36.74 10.89
N ALA A 31 -10.82 -37.21 10.00
CA ALA A 31 -11.11 -36.52 8.75
C ALA A 31 -11.68 -35.11 8.97
N GLY A 32 -12.58 -34.95 9.94
CA GLY A 32 -13.13 -33.64 10.32
C GLY A 32 -12.05 -32.67 10.81
N VAL A 33 -11.13 -33.13 11.67
CA VAL A 33 -10.01 -32.32 12.17
C VAL A 33 -9.07 -31.91 11.04
N TYR A 34 -8.77 -32.82 10.10
CA TYR A 34 -7.88 -32.53 8.97
C TYR A 34 -8.46 -31.44 8.04
N ILE A 35 -9.75 -31.53 7.72
CA ILE A 35 -10.45 -30.53 6.89
C ILE A 35 -10.43 -29.16 7.56
N VAL A 36 -10.73 -29.08 8.86
CA VAL A 36 -10.74 -27.81 9.60
C VAL A 36 -9.34 -27.22 9.68
N ALA A 37 -8.32 -28.04 9.91
CA ALA A 37 -6.93 -27.57 9.98
C ALA A 37 -6.44 -27.00 8.64
N GLU A 38 -6.78 -27.65 7.53
CA GLU A 38 -6.38 -27.20 6.19
C GLU A 38 -7.15 -25.96 5.72
N ASP A 39 -8.41 -25.82 6.11
CA ASP A 39 -9.19 -24.61 5.87
C ASP A 39 -8.67 -23.43 6.71
N TRP A 40 -8.34 -23.67 7.97
CA TRP A 40 -7.72 -22.67 8.85
C TRP A 40 -6.39 -22.17 8.29
N ASN A 41 -5.51 -23.08 7.84
CA ASN A 41 -4.22 -22.69 7.29
C ASN A 41 -4.38 -21.81 6.04
N ARG A 42 -5.24 -22.21 5.10
CA ARG A 42 -5.52 -21.43 3.88
C ARG A 42 -6.14 -20.06 4.17
N ASN A 43 -7.00 -19.98 5.19
CA ASN A 43 -7.60 -18.72 5.59
C ASN A 43 -6.60 -17.80 6.30
N SER A 44 -5.67 -18.36 7.08
CA SER A 44 -4.61 -17.61 7.76
C SER A 44 -3.67 -16.95 6.75
N ASP A 45 -3.20 -17.70 5.75
CA ASP A 45 -2.28 -17.17 4.73
C ASP A 45 -2.89 -15.99 3.94
N ARG A 46 -4.19 -16.07 3.62
CA ARG A 46 -4.93 -14.99 2.96
C ARG A 46 -5.13 -13.78 3.86
N LEU A 47 -5.39 -14.00 5.15
CA LEU A 47 -5.56 -12.92 6.10
C LEU A 47 -4.26 -12.12 6.27
N ASP A 48 -3.12 -12.82 6.38
CA ASP A 48 -1.81 -12.18 6.54
C ASP A 48 -1.46 -11.29 5.33
N ALA A 49 -1.67 -11.80 4.10
CA ALA A 49 -1.45 -10.99 2.88
C ALA A 49 -2.32 -9.72 2.84
N ASN A 50 -3.60 -9.82 3.23
CA ASN A 50 -4.49 -8.67 3.28
C ASN A 50 -4.08 -7.64 4.34
N LEU A 51 -3.48 -8.09 5.46
CA LEU A 51 -2.96 -7.20 6.49
C LEU A 51 -1.74 -6.41 5.99
N ASP A 52 -0.83 -7.07 5.28
CA ASP A 52 0.34 -6.42 4.70
C ASP A 52 -0.06 -5.34 3.68
N ASP A 53 -1.01 -5.65 2.79
CA ASP A 53 -1.56 -4.67 1.84
C ASP A 53 -2.17 -3.47 2.57
N ALA A 54 -2.99 -3.71 3.60
CA ALA A 54 -3.64 -2.65 4.36
C ALA A 54 -2.61 -1.74 5.05
N VAL A 55 -1.53 -2.31 5.59
CA VAL A 55 -0.43 -1.53 6.18
C VAL A 55 0.28 -0.69 5.13
N ALA A 56 0.58 -1.24 3.96
CA ALA A 56 1.21 -0.52 2.86
C ALA A 56 0.33 0.66 2.42
N ILE A 57 -0.95 0.42 2.16
CA ILE A 57 -1.93 1.45 1.78
C ILE A 57 -2.01 2.57 2.83
N LEU A 58 -2.09 2.22 4.13
CA LEU A 58 -2.14 3.21 5.21
C LEU A 58 -0.84 4.02 5.34
N GLN A 59 0.31 3.46 4.96
CA GLN A 59 1.57 4.20 4.94
C GLN A 59 1.61 5.18 3.77
N ILE A 60 1.18 4.75 2.59
CA ILE A 60 1.08 5.60 1.39
C ILE A 60 0.11 6.76 1.63
N ASP A 61 -1.11 6.47 2.12
CA ASP A 61 -2.12 7.49 2.40
C ASP A 61 -1.59 8.56 3.38
N ARG A 62 -0.98 8.13 4.48
CA ARG A 62 -0.35 9.06 5.43
C ARG A 62 0.79 9.85 4.82
N ALA A 63 1.60 9.24 3.96
CA ALA A 63 2.71 9.91 3.29
C ALA A 63 2.24 10.96 2.28
N LEU A 64 1.16 10.69 1.53
CA LEU A 64 0.53 11.63 0.61
C LEU A 64 -0.16 12.78 1.37
N GLN A 65 -0.91 12.48 2.44
CA GLN A 65 -1.48 13.53 3.29
C GLN A 65 -0.41 14.41 3.95
N GLY A 66 0.74 13.81 4.26
CA GLY A 66 1.94 14.46 4.78
C GLY A 66 2.84 15.10 3.73
N ALA A 67 2.40 15.19 2.47
CA ALA A 67 3.18 15.79 1.39
C ALA A 67 3.61 17.22 1.77
N PHE A 68 4.88 17.50 1.53
CA PHE A 68 5.54 18.74 1.89
C PHE A 68 6.08 19.39 0.61
N PRO A 69 5.84 20.70 0.38
CA PRO A 69 6.34 21.42 -0.79
C PRO A 69 7.84 21.69 -0.64
N HIS A 70 8.63 20.62 -0.74
CA HIS A 70 10.08 20.67 -0.61
C HIS A 70 10.66 21.49 -1.75
N SER A 71 11.51 22.45 -1.43
CA SER A 71 12.08 23.33 -2.43
C SER A 71 13.59 23.18 -2.47
N TYR A 72 14.15 23.19 -3.67
CA TYR A 72 15.59 23.16 -3.90
C TYR A 72 15.99 24.23 -4.92
N THR A 73 17.29 24.51 -5.01
CA THR A 73 17.86 25.34 -6.06
C THR A 73 18.27 24.45 -7.21
N ASN A 74 17.75 24.71 -8.40
CA ASN A 74 18.18 24.07 -9.63
C ASN A 74 19.56 24.61 -10.02
N GLU A 75 20.57 23.75 -10.17
CA GLU A 75 21.94 24.19 -10.40
C GLU A 75 22.16 24.80 -11.80
N ASP A 76 21.37 24.38 -12.79
CA ASP A 76 21.47 24.84 -14.18
C ASP A 76 20.82 26.21 -14.38
N THR A 77 19.62 26.39 -13.81
CA THR A 77 18.82 27.62 -13.99
C THR A 77 18.99 28.62 -12.83
N LEU A 78 19.60 28.19 -11.72
CA LEU A 78 19.69 28.93 -10.45
C LEU A 78 18.33 29.36 -9.89
N SER A 79 17.25 28.73 -10.37
CA SER A 79 15.88 29.00 -9.94
C SER A 79 15.51 28.13 -8.74
N ARG A 80 14.56 28.60 -7.93
CA ARG A 80 13.99 27.80 -6.84
C ARG A 80 12.82 27.00 -7.38
N GLN A 81 12.89 25.69 -7.25
CA GLN A 81 11.88 24.74 -7.72
C GLN A 81 11.21 24.02 -6.54
N ILE A 82 10.03 23.44 -6.78
CA ILE A 82 9.32 22.60 -5.82
C ILE A 82 9.41 21.16 -6.32
N TYR A 83 9.82 20.24 -5.45
CA TYR A 83 9.91 18.82 -5.75
C TYR A 83 8.56 18.13 -5.59
N PHE A 84 7.91 17.89 -6.73
CA PHE A 84 6.82 16.93 -6.89
C PHE A 84 6.65 16.71 -8.39
N THR A 85 6.73 15.46 -8.81
CA THR A 85 6.48 15.03 -10.20
C THR A 85 5.57 13.82 -10.16
N GLY A 86 4.65 13.75 -11.10
CA GLY A 86 3.65 12.70 -11.15
C GLY A 86 3.17 12.48 -12.56
N GLU A 87 3.16 11.22 -12.98
CA GLU A 87 2.53 10.72 -14.20
C GLU A 87 1.38 9.78 -13.80
N ASP A 88 0.81 9.05 -14.76
CA ASP A 88 -0.32 8.16 -14.53
C ASP A 88 0.09 6.84 -13.87
N ASP A 89 1.34 6.41 -14.02
CA ASP A 89 1.90 5.16 -13.46
C ASP A 89 3.04 5.38 -12.45
N PHE A 90 3.37 6.64 -12.18
CA PHE A 90 4.50 7.06 -11.35
C PHE A 90 4.16 8.30 -10.52
N VAL A 91 4.67 8.38 -9.29
CA VAL A 91 4.69 9.62 -8.52
C VAL A 91 5.90 9.69 -7.60
N SER A 92 6.55 10.86 -7.58
CA SER A 92 7.63 11.17 -6.65
C SER A 92 7.39 12.48 -5.92
N TRP A 93 7.51 12.44 -4.60
CA TRP A 93 7.22 13.56 -3.72
C TRP A 93 8.03 13.53 -2.43
N VAL A 94 8.03 14.64 -1.70
CA VAL A 94 8.57 14.69 -0.34
C VAL A 94 7.44 14.68 0.68
N SER A 95 7.60 13.90 1.75
CA SER A 95 6.66 13.79 2.85
C SER A 95 7.32 14.10 4.19
N ALA A 96 6.55 14.71 5.11
CA ALA A 96 6.90 14.81 6.52
C ALA A 96 6.69 13.49 7.28
N VAL A 97 6.11 12.47 6.64
CA VAL A 97 5.95 11.12 7.19
C VAL A 97 7.11 10.25 6.69
N SER A 98 7.87 9.70 7.65
CA SER A 98 8.95 8.76 7.39
C SER A 98 8.58 7.36 7.90
N PRO A 99 8.61 6.30 7.05
CA PRO A 99 8.36 4.92 7.48
C PRO A 99 9.39 4.45 8.50
N GLN A 100 10.62 4.93 8.38
CA GLN A 100 11.75 4.52 9.21
C GLN A 100 11.84 5.30 10.53
N ARG A 101 10.89 6.23 10.77
CA ARG A 101 10.86 7.13 11.95
C ARG A 101 12.15 7.94 12.12
N THR A 102 12.91 8.11 11.05
CA THR A 102 14.07 8.99 11.02
C THR A 102 13.57 10.44 11.09
N PRO A 103 14.15 11.28 11.96
CA PRO A 103 13.82 12.71 11.98
C PRO A 103 14.10 13.35 10.62
N GLY A 104 13.18 14.20 10.15
CA GLY A 104 13.33 14.95 8.91
C GLY A 104 12.30 14.60 7.84
N LEU A 105 12.50 15.17 6.65
CA LEU A 105 11.68 14.92 5.48
C LEU A 105 12.19 13.69 4.73
N THR A 106 11.28 12.91 4.15
CA THR A 106 11.61 11.71 3.36
C THR A 106 11.07 11.89 1.95
N SER A 107 11.90 11.64 0.95
CA SER A 107 11.50 11.52 -0.44
C SER A 107 10.92 10.13 -0.67
N TRP A 108 9.79 10.09 -1.34
CA TRP A 108 9.03 8.92 -1.70
C TRP A 108 8.91 8.85 -3.20
N GLU A 109 9.05 7.66 -3.75
CA GLU A 109 8.83 7.40 -5.16
C GLU A 109 8.08 6.07 -5.29
N LEU A 110 6.91 6.13 -5.93
CA LEU A 110 6.06 4.98 -6.23
C LEU A 110 6.01 4.77 -7.73
N PHE A 111 6.20 3.53 -8.15
CA PHE A 111 6.18 3.16 -9.55
C PHE A 111 5.79 1.69 -9.73
N ASN A 112 5.29 1.37 -10.92
CA ASN A 112 4.92 0.02 -11.29
C ASN A 112 6.11 -0.75 -11.87
N VAL A 113 6.21 -2.04 -11.55
CA VAL A 113 7.07 -2.99 -12.25
C VAL A 113 6.19 -4.07 -12.84
N ASP A 114 6.27 -4.22 -14.17
CA ASP A 114 5.45 -5.14 -14.94
C ASP A 114 5.49 -6.56 -14.37
N ALA A 115 4.30 -7.15 -14.21
CA ALA A 115 4.09 -8.49 -13.68
C ALA A 115 4.57 -8.75 -12.23
N GLU A 116 5.11 -7.75 -11.54
CA GLU A 116 5.57 -7.88 -10.16
C GLU A 116 4.66 -7.14 -9.18
N GLY A 117 4.49 -5.82 -9.38
CA GLY A 117 3.63 -5.02 -8.52
C GLY A 117 4.09 -3.58 -8.35
N VAL A 118 3.64 -2.94 -7.28
CA VAL A 118 4.02 -1.56 -6.95
C VAL A 118 5.27 -1.54 -6.08
N TYR A 119 6.26 -0.77 -6.52
CA TYR A 119 7.52 -0.56 -5.82
C TYR A 119 7.56 0.79 -5.12
N LEU A 120 8.29 0.83 -4.01
CA LEU A 120 8.57 2.02 -3.22
C LEU A 120 10.08 2.22 -3.09
N ALA A 121 10.55 3.36 -3.56
CA ALA A 121 11.89 3.87 -3.28
C ALA A 121 11.81 5.00 -2.24
N LEU A 122 12.81 5.07 -1.36
CA LEU A 122 12.87 6.03 -0.26
C LEU A 122 14.28 6.60 -0.14
N ALA A 123 14.35 7.92 0.04
CA ALA A 123 15.59 8.62 0.34
C ALA A 123 15.38 9.76 1.34
N PRO A 124 16.41 10.18 2.10
CA PRO A 124 16.36 11.41 2.85
C PRO A 124 16.20 12.63 1.93
N ALA A 125 15.28 13.54 2.29
CA ALA A 125 15.12 14.83 1.62
C ALA A 125 15.95 15.90 2.35
N TYR A 126 17.16 16.16 1.86
CA TYR A 126 17.98 17.30 2.28
C TYR A 126 17.60 18.55 1.47
N SER A 127 18.36 19.64 1.58
CA SER A 127 18.03 20.92 0.95
C SER A 127 18.17 20.97 -0.58
N ASP A 128 18.69 19.91 -1.19
CA ASP A 128 18.93 19.73 -2.62
C ASP A 128 17.80 18.95 -3.31
N ASN A 129 17.98 18.67 -4.60
CA ASN A 129 17.08 17.81 -5.37
C ASN A 129 17.30 16.33 -4.95
N PRO A 130 16.26 15.61 -4.47
CA PRO A 130 16.41 14.23 -4.04
C PRO A 130 16.43 13.18 -5.16
N SER A 131 16.18 13.53 -6.43
CA SER A 131 16.06 12.54 -7.52
C SER A 131 17.26 11.61 -7.65
N GLU A 132 18.49 12.12 -7.53
CA GLU A 132 19.70 11.28 -7.61
C GLU A 132 19.78 10.27 -6.46
N ARG A 133 19.38 10.67 -5.25
CA ARG A 133 19.36 9.73 -4.11
C ARG A 133 18.26 8.70 -4.24
N LEU A 134 17.12 9.05 -4.81
CA LEU A 134 16.05 8.09 -5.08
C LEU A 134 16.50 7.04 -6.09
N SER A 135 17.14 7.45 -7.19
CA SER A 135 17.63 6.51 -8.21
C SER A 135 18.74 5.58 -7.72
N LEU A 136 19.52 6.01 -6.73
CA LEU A 136 20.53 5.19 -6.05
C LEU A 136 19.97 4.35 -4.89
N SER A 137 18.74 4.60 -4.45
CA SER A 137 18.10 3.83 -3.39
C SER A 137 17.70 2.46 -3.88
N VAL A 138 17.54 1.50 -2.97
CA VAL A 138 17.07 0.15 -3.30
C VAL A 138 15.54 0.12 -3.19
N PRO A 139 14.80 0.02 -4.31
CA PRO A 139 13.34 -0.04 -4.27
C PRO A 139 12.87 -1.33 -3.60
N ARG A 140 11.70 -1.28 -2.95
CA ARG A 140 11.08 -2.44 -2.31
C ARG A 140 9.69 -2.67 -2.87
N LEU A 141 9.37 -3.92 -3.18
CA LEU A 141 8.01 -4.32 -3.52
C LEU A 141 7.12 -4.17 -2.28
N ILE A 142 6.08 -3.33 -2.39
CA ILE A 142 5.17 -3.03 -1.27
C ILE A 142 3.75 -3.54 -1.50
N LEU A 143 3.33 -3.69 -2.76
CA LEU A 143 2.04 -4.26 -3.13
C LEU A 143 2.24 -5.26 -4.28
N PRO A 144 2.54 -6.54 -3.97
CA PRO A 144 2.73 -7.57 -4.98
C PRO A 144 1.42 -7.83 -5.75
N GLY A 145 1.52 -7.96 -7.07
CA GLY A 145 0.39 -8.27 -7.95
C GLY A 145 -0.63 -7.15 -8.10
N TYR A 146 -0.24 -5.89 -7.85
CA TYR A 146 -1.04 -4.68 -8.09
C TYR A 146 -0.36 -3.74 -9.08
N SER A 147 -1.13 -2.98 -9.86
CA SER A 147 -0.66 -1.78 -10.55
C SER A 147 -1.31 -0.53 -9.95
N ALA A 148 -0.55 0.54 -9.78
CA ALA A 148 -1.04 1.83 -9.30
C ALA A 148 -1.31 2.77 -10.48
N GLN A 149 -2.47 3.43 -10.46
CA GLN A 149 -2.81 4.55 -11.34
C GLN A 149 -2.99 5.80 -10.51
N PHE A 150 -2.40 6.90 -10.95
CA PHE A 150 -2.39 8.17 -10.24
C PHE A 150 -3.21 9.24 -10.96
N SER A 151 -3.86 10.09 -10.17
CA SER A 151 -4.52 11.29 -10.67
C SER A 151 -4.40 12.42 -9.67
N TYR A 152 -4.36 13.64 -10.18
CA TYR A 152 -4.03 14.85 -9.43
C TYR A 152 -5.19 15.85 -9.55
N LEU A 153 -5.70 16.30 -8.40
CA LEU A 153 -6.80 17.25 -8.33
C LEU A 153 -6.27 18.68 -8.40
N TYR A 154 -6.86 19.49 -9.27
CA TYR A 154 -6.57 20.91 -9.37
C TYR A 154 -7.85 21.73 -9.50
N GLU A 155 -7.70 23.05 -9.34
CA GLU A 155 -8.77 24.02 -9.47
C GLU A 155 -8.47 24.93 -10.66
N GLU A 156 -9.45 25.09 -11.55
CA GLU A 156 -9.37 26.01 -12.67
C GLU A 156 -9.70 27.44 -12.26
N LEU A 157 -9.49 28.38 -13.19
CA LEU A 157 -9.82 29.80 -13.00
C LEU A 157 -11.31 30.04 -12.73
N ASP A 158 -12.18 29.12 -13.15
CA ASP A 158 -13.62 29.14 -12.90
C ASP A 158 -14.02 28.47 -11.57
N GLU A 159 -13.04 28.18 -10.71
CA GLU A 159 -13.17 27.46 -9.43
C GLU A 159 -13.67 26.00 -9.55
N SER A 160 -13.78 25.47 -10.78
CA SER A 160 -14.13 24.07 -11.01
C SER A 160 -12.94 23.17 -10.67
N LYS A 161 -13.24 22.05 -10.00
CA LYS A 161 -12.23 21.05 -9.61
C LYS A 161 -12.19 19.94 -10.64
N ARG A 162 -11.01 19.68 -11.20
CA ARG A 162 -10.80 18.65 -12.23
C ARG A 162 -9.64 17.75 -11.84
N TRP A 163 -9.75 16.49 -12.22
CA TRP A 163 -8.68 15.52 -12.13
C TRP A 163 -7.88 15.52 -13.44
N ARG A 164 -6.58 15.31 -13.33
CA ARG A 164 -5.65 15.09 -14.44
C ARG A 164 -4.69 13.97 -14.10
N ASN A 165 -3.98 13.47 -15.10
CA ASN A 165 -3.12 12.28 -14.94
C ASN A 165 -1.62 12.63 -14.85
N ASP A 166 -1.28 13.91 -14.93
CA ASP A 166 0.09 14.40 -14.82
C ASP A 166 0.16 15.60 -13.86
N TRP A 167 1.29 15.77 -13.17
CA TRP A 167 1.54 16.94 -12.34
C TRP A 167 3.01 17.27 -12.21
N GLU A 168 3.40 18.43 -12.70
CA GLU A 168 4.74 19.00 -12.51
C GLU A 168 4.67 20.24 -11.62
N ALA A 169 5.21 20.16 -10.41
CA ALA A 169 5.13 21.29 -9.46
C ALA A 169 5.93 22.52 -9.91
N GLU A 170 6.86 22.36 -10.84
CA GLU A 170 7.57 23.47 -11.49
C GLU A 170 6.61 24.32 -12.34
N ASP A 171 5.67 23.68 -13.03
CA ASP A 171 4.69 24.35 -13.89
C ASP A 171 3.53 24.93 -13.07
N PHE A 172 3.02 24.15 -12.11
CA PHE A 172 1.89 24.56 -11.27
C PHE A 172 2.29 25.41 -10.06
N LEU A 173 3.59 25.58 -9.81
CA LEU A 173 4.16 26.33 -8.69
C LEU A 173 3.61 25.88 -7.32
N GLY A 174 3.27 24.60 -7.19
CA GLY A 174 2.61 24.05 -6.01
C GLY A 174 2.33 22.55 -6.14
N LEU A 175 1.83 21.98 -5.05
CA LEU A 175 1.37 20.59 -5.03
C LEU A 175 -0.10 20.53 -5.46
N PRO A 176 -0.59 19.37 -5.94
CA PRO A 176 -2.00 19.23 -6.26
C PRO A 176 -2.88 19.36 -5.00
N LEU A 177 -4.18 19.65 -5.17
CA LEU A 177 -5.13 19.74 -4.07
C LEU A 177 -5.34 18.39 -3.37
N ALA A 178 -5.29 17.32 -4.16
CA ALA A 178 -5.39 15.94 -3.71
C ALA A 178 -4.73 15.01 -4.73
N VAL A 179 -4.31 13.85 -4.26
CA VAL A 179 -3.85 12.73 -5.09
C VAL A 179 -4.85 11.59 -4.93
N TYR A 180 -5.33 11.08 -6.05
CA TYR A 180 -6.09 9.85 -6.11
C TYR A 180 -5.16 8.75 -6.61
N VAL A 181 -5.16 7.63 -5.90
CA VAL A 181 -4.40 6.44 -6.27
C VAL A 181 -5.36 5.28 -6.33
N ARG A 182 -5.35 4.55 -7.45
CA ARG A 182 -6.14 3.35 -7.66
C ARG A 182 -5.20 2.18 -7.89
N PHE A 183 -5.28 1.18 -7.02
CA PHE A 183 -4.49 -0.04 -7.12
C PHE A 183 -5.33 -1.16 -7.72
N GLU A 184 -5.02 -1.55 -8.95
CA GLU A 184 -5.71 -2.60 -9.68
C GLU A 184 -4.98 -3.95 -9.49
N PRO A 185 -5.65 -4.97 -8.94
CA PRO A 185 -5.02 -6.27 -8.77
C PRO A 185 -4.94 -7.01 -10.11
N ALA A 186 -3.86 -7.75 -10.31
CA ALA A 186 -3.74 -8.67 -11.44
C ALA A 186 -4.68 -9.90 -11.28
N ASP A 187 -4.91 -10.31 -10.04
CA ASP A 187 -5.87 -11.36 -9.68
C ASP A 187 -7.27 -10.77 -9.47
N ARG A 188 -8.26 -11.31 -10.19
CA ARG A 188 -9.66 -10.84 -10.13
C ARG A 188 -10.35 -11.19 -8.81
N ASP A 189 -9.79 -12.12 -8.04
CA ASP A 189 -10.33 -12.49 -6.73
C ASP A 189 -9.92 -11.51 -5.62
N ARG A 190 -8.97 -10.60 -5.90
CA ARG A 190 -8.56 -9.53 -4.98
C ARG A 190 -9.36 -8.25 -5.23
N GLU A 191 -9.51 -7.45 -4.18
CA GLU A 191 -10.23 -6.18 -4.24
C GLU A 191 -9.36 -5.06 -4.80
N VAL A 192 -9.99 -4.13 -5.51
CA VAL A 192 -9.39 -2.84 -5.90
C VAL A 192 -9.21 -2.00 -4.64
N LEU A 193 -8.02 -1.43 -4.46
CA LEU A 193 -7.71 -0.56 -3.33
C LEU A 193 -7.62 0.89 -3.82
N GLU A 194 -8.10 1.83 -3.01
CA GLU A 194 -8.17 3.23 -3.42
C GLU A 194 -7.71 4.15 -2.29
N ILE A 195 -7.00 5.21 -2.66
CA ILE A 195 -6.58 6.30 -1.76
C ILE A 195 -7.04 7.62 -2.37
N VAL A 196 -7.71 8.46 -1.58
CA VAL A 196 -7.95 9.87 -1.92
C VAL A 196 -7.30 10.73 -0.84
N ALA A 197 -6.07 11.15 -1.10
CA ALA A 197 -5.26 11.90 -0.15
C ALA A 197 -5.34 13.40 -0.44
N ARG A 198 -6.03 14.16 0.43
CA ARG A 198 -6.02 15.62 0.37
C ARG A 198 -4.67 16.18 0.83
N ILE A 199 -4.00 16.96 -0.02
CA ILE A 199 -2.75 17.63 0.33
C ILE A 199 -3.08 18.97 1.01
N ARG A 200 -2.81 19.07 2.31
CA ARG A 200 -3.10 20.28 3.09
C ARG A 200 -2.09 21.40 2.88
N ASN A 201 -0.86 21.03 2.52
CA ASN A 201 0.25 21.96 2.27
C ASN A 201 0.43 22.23 0.77
N ASN A 202 -0.69 22.25 0.03
CA ASN A 202 -0.68 22.41 -1.42
C ASN A 202 -0.12 23.77 -1.88
N SER A 203 -0.36 24.81 -1.09
CA SER A 203 0.19 26.14 -1.29
C SER A 203 1.36 26.40 -0.33
N HIS A 204 2.53 26.75 -0.86
CA HIS A 204 3.63 27.27 -0.05
C HIS A 204 3.32 28.75 0.28
N ARG A 205 3.00 29.07 1.54
CA ARG A 205 2.56 30.44 1.95
C ARG A 205 3.62 31.55 1.76
N SER A 206 4.80 31.24 1.21
CA SER A 206 5.97 32.14 1.16
C SER A 206 6.98 31.90 0.03
N ILE A 207 6.80 30.89 -0.84
CA ILE A 207 7.66 30.74 -2.03
C ILE A 207 6.95 31.42 -3.19
N ARG A 208 7.44 32.59 -3.56
CA ARG A 208 7.18 33.18 -4.87
C ARG A 208 8.38 32.86 -5.76
N PRO A 209 8.17 32.45 -7.02
CA PRO A 209 9.26 32.43 -7.99
C PRO A 209 9.93 33.80 -8.00
N ASN A 210 11.25 33.84 -8.14
CA ASN A 210 11.98 35.09 -8.22
C ASN A 210 11.70 35.73 -9.60
N THR A 211 10.55 36.38 -9.78
CA THR A 211 10.15 37.06 -11.03
C THR A 211 10.95 38.34 -11.30
N GLY A 212 11.96 38.65 -10.47
CA GLY A 212 12.73 39.90 -10.52
C GLY A 212 13.69 40.06 -11.70
N LEU A 213 13.82 39.08 -12.60
CA LEU A 213 14.75 39.16 -13.75
C LEU A 213 14.08 39.24 -15.13
N GLN A 214 12.75 39.19 -15.22
CA GLN A 214 12.03 39.28 -16.51
C GLN A 214 11.47 40.68 -16.85
N GLN A 215 11.69 41.70 -16.02
CA GLN A 215 11.30 43.09 -16.32
C GLN A 215 12.46 43.96 -16.83
N GLY A 216 13.44 43.34 -17.50
CA GLY A 216 14.65 44.01 -17.98
C GLY A 216 15.02 43.64 -19.42
N LEU A 217 14.06 43.66 -20.35
CA LEU A 217 14.30 43.76 -21.80
C LEU A 217 13.22 44.63 -22.44
#